data_AF-S7ISD7-F1
#
_entry.id   AF-S7ISD7-F1
#
_cell.length_a   1.000
_cell.length_b   1.000
_cell.length_c   1.000
_cell.angle_alpha   90.00
_cell.angle_beta   90.00
_cell.angle_gamma   90.00
#
_symmetry.space_group_name_H-M   'P 1'
#
loop_
_entity.id
_entity.type
_entity.pdbx_description
1 polymer ?
#
loop_
_entity_poly.entity_id
_entity_poly.type
_entity_poly.pdbx_seq_one_letter_code
_entity_poly.pdbx_strand_id
1 'polypeptide(L)'
;MTKEKQMFCFQCEQTAMGTGCTGCAGVCGKSAVEAGLQDVLTGALVGLARTCQTAAPTAKTYRTILEGMFTTITNVNFNTTTTQAMIDKVHAEAAALSSTPAADYDMNQMWNADEDIRSLKSLILFGMRGMAAYAYHALMLGKSSEEVDAFFVKGLSAIGEDWGMDELLPIVMETGKVNLTCMALLDEANTSTYGTPVPTTVPLTVEKGPFIVVTGHDLKDLELLLKQTEGKGINIYTHGEMLPAHAYPELKKYKHLKGNFGTAWQNQQKEFDGVPGAFLFTTNCLMPPRKSYIDRVFTTEVVSFDGVTHIGEDKDFTPVIEKAWNSAAMQKTSISPASTAAAPLRLALVMARSSPLLTKSSTLSKPALSNTSSSSAVATALVRAVTTTRNSLNRPRLIRSSSPWLAVNTASTTSTSALSAACRASWIWASATTHTALSR
;
A
#
# COMPACT_ATOMS: atom_id res chain seq x y z
N MET A 1 5.41 -34.88 -13.72
CA MET A 1 6.42 -33.98 -13.13
C MET A 1 5.68 -32.95 -12.29
N THR A 2 5.82 -32.99 -10.97
CA THR A 2 5.40 -31.88 -10.10
C THR A 2 6.23 -30.67 -10.48
N LYS A 3 5.58 -29.56 -10.84
CA LYS A 3 6.27 -28.32 -11.24
C LYS A 3 7.00 -27.79 -10.00
N GLU A 4 8.32 -27.79 -10.06
CA GLU A 4 9.18 -27.37 -8.94
C GLU A 4 8.86 -25.93 -8.53
N LYS A 5 8.71 -25.71 -7.23
CA LYS A 5 8.24 -24.44 -6.64
C LYS A 5 9.43 -23.46 -6.61
N GLN A 6 9.48 -22.55 -7.58
CA GLN A 6 10.61 -21.61 -7.75
C GLN A 6 10.54 -20.40 -6.81
N MET A 7 9.36 -20.12 -6.24
CA MET A 7 9.15 -19.06 -5.25
C MET A 7 7.93 -19.36 -4.39
N PHE A 8 7.69 -18.56 -3.34
CA PHE A 8 6.38 -18.46 -2.71
C PHE A 8 6.05 -16.99 -2.43
N CYS A 9 4.94 -16.49 -2.96
CA CYS A 9 4.46 -15.15 -2.58
C CYS A 9 2.94 -15.07 -2.65
N PHE A 10 2.33 -14.60 -1.57
CA PHE A 10 0.87 -14.50 -1.39
C PHE A 10 0.41 -13.20 -0.70
N GLN A 11 1.28 -12.17 -0.65
CA GLN A 11 1.02 -10.93 0.08
C GLN A 11 0.03 -9.96 -0.60
N CYS A 12 -0.38 -10.22 -1.85
CA CYS A 12 -1.28 -9.35 -2.60
C CYS A 12 -2.54 -10.11 -3.05
N GLU A 13 -3.64 -9.37 -3.13
CA GLU A 13 -4.95 -9.88 -3.54
C GLU A 13 -4.91 -10.58 -4.92
N GLN A 14 -4.13 -10.03 -5.86
CA GLN A 14 -3.93 -10.57 -7.21
C GLN A 14 -3.01 -11.81 -7.27
N THR A 15 -2.72 -12.47 -6.15
CA THR A 15 -1.87 -13.67 -6.16
C THR A 15 -2.47 -14.80 -7.00
N ALA A 16 -1.61 -15.62 -7.61
CA ALA A 16 -2.06 -16.66 -8.54
C ALA A 16 -3.09 -17.60 -7.87
N MET A 17 -4.25 -17.72 -8.52
CA MET A 17 -5.40 -18.53 -8.08
C MET A 17 -5.95 -18.18 -6.69
N GLY A 18 -5.62 -17.01 -6.13
CA GLY A 18 -5.97 -16.65 -4.75
C GLY A 18 -5.22 -17.46 -3.68
N THR A 19 -4.19 -18.23 -4.05
CA THR A 19 -3.44 -19.11 -3.13
C THR A 19 -1.96 -18.73 -3.00
N GLY A 20 -1.29 -18.40 -4.10
CA GLY A 20 0.15 -18.15 -4.07
C GLY A 20 0.84 -18.22 -5.43
N CYS A 21 1.70 -17.25 -5.70
CA CYS A 21 2.62 -17.26 -6.82
C CYS A 21 3.78 -18.24 -6.55
N THR A 22 3.96 -19.23 -7.43
CA THR A 22 4.92 -20.34 -7.25
C THR A 22 5.80 -20.65 -8.47
N GLY A 23 5.57 -19.95 -9.60
CA GLY A 23 6.31 -20.14 -10.85
C GLY A 23 7.58 -19.27 -10.94
N CYS A 24 8.08 -19.05 -12.16
CA CYS A 24 9.24 -18.20 -12.42
C CYS A 24 9.01 -16.69 -12.18
N ALA A 25 7.75 -16.27 -12.02
CA ALA A 25 7.36 -14.92 -11.64
C ALA A 25 5.99 -14.90 -10.95
N GLY A 26 5.73 -13.86 -10.15
CA GLY A 26 4.39 -13.54 -9.64
C GLY A 26 3.55 -12.75 -10.65
N VAL A 27 2.24 -12.65 -10.38
CA VAL A 27 1.27 -11.94 -11.24
C VAL A 27 1.63 -10.45 -11.42
N CYS A 28 2.27 -9.84 -10.42
CA CYS A 28 2.81 -8.48 -10.49
C CYS A 28 4.06 -8.32 -11.38
N GLY A 29 4.64 -9.40 -11.90
CA GLY A 29 5.87 -9.41 -12.69
C GLY A 29 7.17 -9.53 -11.87
N LYS A 30 7.11 -9.63 -10.53
CA LYS A 30 8.28 -9.92 -9.70
C LYS A 30 8.83 -11.32 -10.05
N SER A 31 10.11 -11.41 -10.42
CA SER A 31 10.76 -12.68 -10.76
C SER A 31 10.95 -13.57 -9.53
N ALA A 32 11.14 -14.88 -9.73
CA ALA A 32 11.45 -15.80 -8.65
C ALA A 32 12.78 -15.46 -7.94
N VAL A 33 13.77 -14.94 -8.67
CA VAL A 33 15.07 -14.48 -8.11
C VAL A 33 14.85 -13.29 -7.17
N GLU A 34 14.10 -12.27 -7.63
CA GLU A 34 13.79 -11.10 -6.81
C GLU A 34 12.90 -11.46 -5.61
N ALA A 35 11.97 -12.40 -5.77
CA ALA A 35 11.18 -12.91 -4.65
C ALA A 35 12.06 -13.59 -3.60
N GLY A 36 13.04 -14.40 -4.01
CA GLY A 36 14.02 -15.03 -3.11
C GLY A 36 14.88 -14.00 -2.37
N LEU A 37 15.38 -12.96 -3.05
CA LEU A 37 16.13 -11.88 -2.40
C LEU A 37 15.27 -11.09 -1.40
N GLN A 38 13.99 -10.84 -1.69
CA GLN A 38 13.09 -10.18 -0.74
C GLN A 38 12.77 -11.06 0.49
N ASP A 39 12.80 -12.38 0.36
CA ASP A 39 12.73 -13.29 1.50
C ASP A 39 14.04 -13.25 2.32
N VAL A 40 15.22 -13.23 1.68
CA VAL A 40 16.52 -13.04 2.38
C VAL A 40 16.55 -11.70 3.12
N LEU A 41 16.11 -10.60 2.50
CA LEU A 41 15.99 -9.29 3.14
C LEU A 41 15.06 -9.33 4.36
N THR A 42 13.95 -10.07 4.27
CA THR A 42 13.04 -10.25 5.42
C THR A 42 13.70 -11.07 6.53
N GLY A 43 14.47 -12.11 6.18
CA GLY A 43 15.27 -12.88 7.12
C GLY A 43 16.32 -12.05 7.86
N ALA A 44 17.03 -11.18 7.13
CA ALA A 44 18.01 -10.24 7.69
C ALA A 44 17.35 -9.20 8.62
N LEU A 45 16.15 -8.71 8.27
CA LEU A 45 15.38 -7.78 9.12
C LEU A 45 14.93 -8.44 10.44
N VAL A 46 14.56 -9.72 10.41
CA VAL A 46 14.30 -10.51 11.62
C VAL A 46 15.59 -10.70 12.43
N GLY A 47 16.74 -10.99 11.80
CA GLY A 47 18.04 -11.06 12.46
C GLY A 47 18.44 -9.74 13.14
N LEU A 48 18.26 -8.60 12.47
CA LEU A 48 18.47 -7.28 13.04
C LEU A 48 17.55 -7.02 14.24
N ALA A 49 16.26 -7.33 14.12
CA ALA A 49 15.30 -7.17 15.22
C ALA A 49 15.64 -8.04 16.44
N ARG A 50 16.10 -9.28 16.24
CA ARG A 50 16.56 -10.16 17.32
C ARG A 50 17.88 -9.67 17.94
N THR A 51 18.77 -9.07 17.15
CA THR A 51 19.96 -8.37 17.66
C THR A 51 19.57 -7.21 18.59
N CYS A 52 18.48 -6.52 18.29
CA CYS A 52 17.95 -5.42 19.13
C CYS A 52 17.35 -5.87 20.48
N GLN A 53 17.29 -7.18 20.76
CA GLN A 53 16.92 -7.69 22.09
C GLN A 53 18.07 -7.59 23.11
N THR A 54 19.32 -7.57 22.62
CA THR A 54 20.53 -7.49 23.46
C THR A 54 21.36 -6.22 23.23
N ALA A 55 21.12 -5.50 22.13
CA ALA A 55 21.71 -4.21 21.82
C ALA A 55 20.61 -3.14 21.66
N ALA A 56 20.84 -1.91 22.13
CA ALA A 56 19.84 -0.85 22.02
C ALA A 56 19.72 -0.34 20.57
N PRO A 57 18.54 -0.39 19.92
CA PRO A 57 18.35 0.15 18.57
C PRO A 57 18.51 1.68 18.54
N THR A 58 18.97 2.19 17.40
CA THR A 58 19.14 3.62 17.12
C THR A 58 18.14 4.13 16.08
N ALA A 59 18.07 5.45 15.87
CA ALA A 59 17.30 6.03 14.78
C ALA A 59 17.72 5.50 13.39
N LYS A 60 19.01 5.15 13.20
CA LYS A 60 19.50 4.51 11.97
C LYS A 60 18.98 3.08 11.84
N THR A 61 18.86 2.37 12.96
CA THR A 61 18.29 1.01 13.03
C THR A 61 16.83 1.02 12.58
N TYR A 62 16.01 1.88 13.18
CA TYR A 62 14.60 2.00 12.83
C TYR A 62 14.42 2.43 11.36
N ARG A 63 15.16 3.44 10.88
CA ARG A 63 15.13 3.84 9.46
C ARG A 63 15.49 2.68 8.52
N THR A 64 16.51 1.89 8.86
CA THR A 64 16.94 0.72 8.07
C THR A 64 15.85 -0.37 8.05
N ILE A 65 15.14 -0.58 9.16
CA ILE A 65 13.99 -1.51 9.22
C ILE A 65 12.84 -1.01 8.35
N LEU A 66 12.49 0.28 8.42
CA LEU A 66 11.44 0.88 7.61
C LEU A 66 11.73 0.75 6.11
N GLU A 67 12.93 1.09 5.67
CA GLU A 67 13.36 1.00 4.26
C GLU A 67 13.36 -0.44 3.75
N GLY A 68 13.89 -1.39 4.53
CA GLY A 68 13.90 -2.81 4.16
C GLY A 68 12.49 -3.39 4.05
N MET A 69 11.61 -3.08 5.02
CA MET A 69 10.22 -3.52 4.98
C MET A 69 9.46 -2.90 3.81
N PHE A 70 9.63 -1.60 3.55
CA PHE A 70 8.98 -0.91 2.43
C PHE A 70 9.45 -1.46 1.07
N THR A 71 10.74 -1.73 0.90
CA THR A 71 11.33 -2.35 -0.30
C THR A 71 10.60 -3.65 -0.72
N THR A 72 10.11 -4.43 0.26
CA THR A 72 9.41 -5.71 0.02
C THR A 72 7.89 -5.60 -0.24
N ILE A 73 7.31 -4.38 -0.20
CA ILE A 73 5.90 -4.18 -0.58
C ILE A 73 5.70 -4.46 -2.07
N THR A 74 4.52 -4.99 -2.41
CA THR A 74 4.11 -5.25 -3.79
C THR A 74 4.24 -3.99 -4.65
N ASN A 75 4.94 -4.11 -5.79
CA ASN A 75 5.17 -3.04 -6.75
C ASN A 75 6.05 -1.86 -6.24
N VAL A 76 6.94 -2.10 -5.27
CA VAL A 76 8.01 -1.15 -4.89
C VAL A 76 9.31 -1.44 -5.65
N ASN A 77 9.95 -2.59 -5.39
CA ASN A 77 11.27 -2.91 -5.93
C ASN A 77 11.26 -4.19 -6.77
N PHE A 78 11.92 -4.14 -7.94
CA PHE A 78 12.12 -5.25 -8.88
C PHE A 78 13.59 -5.42 -9.30
N ASN A 79 14.51 -4.70 -8.66
CA ASN A 79 15.90 -4.59 -9.03
C ASN A 79 16.77 -5.30 -7.99
N THR A 80 17.20 -6.51 -8.35
CA THR A 80 18.00 -7.43 -7.54
C THR A 80 19.25 -6.80 -6.95
N THR A 81 19.88 -5.87 -7.68
CA THR A 81 21.09 -5.16 -7.22
C THR A 81 20.77 -4.23 -6.05
N THR A 82 19.64 -3.50 -6.12
CA THR A 82 19.22 -2.64 -5.01
C THR A 82 18.65 -3.42 -3.83
N THR A 83 17.99 -4.56 -4.09
CA THR A 83 17.54 -5.47 -3.02
C THR A 83 18.73 -6.09 -2.28
N GLN A 84 19.80 -6.48 -2.99
CA GLN A 84 21.07 -6.91 -2.37
C GLN A 84 21.72 -5.79 -1.55
N ALA A 85 21.83 -4.58 -2.09
CA ALA A 85 22.39 -3.45 -1.35
C ALA A 85 21.59 -3.13 -0.06
N MET A 86 20.28 -3.38 -0.05
CA MET A 86 19.44 -3.25 1.14
C MET A 86 19.70 -4.37 2.16
N ILE A 87 19.95 -5.61 1.72
CA ILE A 87 20.41 -6.71 2.59
C ILE A 87 21.75 -6.33 3.25
N ASP A 88 22.72 -5.90 2.45
CA ASP A 88 24.05 -5.51 2.93
C ASP A 88 23.96 -4.36 3.95
N LYS A 89 23.03 -3.41 3.75
CA LYS A 89 22.75 -2.32 4.68
C LYS A 89 22.17 -2.81 6.01
N VAL A 90 21.27 -3.79 6.00
CA VAL A 90 20.71 -4.42 7.21
C VAL A 90 21.80 -5.15 7.99
N HIS A 91 22.66 -5.92 7.32
CA HIS A 91 23.78 -6.62 7.94
C HIS A 91 24.82 -5.65 8.54
N ALA A 92 25.15 -4.58 7.81
CA ALA A 92 26.07 -3.54 8.29
C ALA A 92 25.53 -2.81 9.53
N GLU A 93 24.21 -2.60 9.64
CA GLU A 93 23.58 -2.06 10.85
C GLU A 93 23.61 -3.06 12.01
N ALA A 94 23.30 -4.34 11.76
CA ALA A 94 23.34 -5.38 12.79
C ALA A 94 24.76 -5.53 13.40
N ALA A 95 25.79 -5.52 12.55
CA ALA A 95 27.20 -5.55 12.95
C ALA A 95 27.68 -4.26 13.66
N ALA A 96 27.02 -3.12 13.43
CA ALA A 96 27.31 -1.88 14.15
C ALA A 96 26.68 -1.85 15.56
N LEU A 97 25.56 -2.55 15.77
CA LEU A 97 24.89 -2.66 17.07
C LEU A 97 25.51 -3.70 18.00
N SER A 98 26.03 -4.81 17.45
CA SER A 98 26.55 -5.93 18.24
C SER A 98 27.79 -6.54 17.59
N SER A 99 28.78 -6.89 18.40
CA SER A 99 29.92 -7.73 17.98
C SER A 99 29.53 -9.19 17.70
N THR A 100 28.34 -9.60 18.14
CA THR A 100 27.72 -10.89 17.85
C THR A 100 26.26 -10.67 17.45
N PRO A 101 25.98 -10.26 16.20
CA PRO A 101 24.61 -10.13 15.70
C PRO A 101 23.90 -11.49 15.70
N ALA A 102 22.57 -11.47 15.84
CA ALA A 102 21.76 -12.65 15.60
C ALA A 102 21.78 -13.00 14.11
N ALA A 103 21.79 -14.30 13.80
CA ALA A 103 21.75 -14.77 12.41
C ALA A 103 20.41 -14.45 11.74
N ASP A 104 20.46 -14.30 10.41
CA ASP A 104 19.28 -14.16 9.56
C ASP A 104 18.29 -15.31 9.77
N TYR A 105 17.00 -14.98 9.76
CA TYR A 105 15.94 -15.99 9.84
C TYR A 105 15.67 -16.60 8.46
N ASP A 106 15.71 -17.94 8.36
CA ASP A 106 15.30 -18.63 7.13
C ASP A 106 13.78 -18.58 6.98
N MET A 107 13.31 -17.74 6.06
CA MET A 107 11.88 -17.59 5.74
C MET A 107 11.19 -18.89 5.31
N ASN A 108 11.94 -19.92 4.86
CA ASN A 108 11.35 -21.23 4.58
C ASN A 108 10.76 -21.89 5.83
N GLN A 109 11.26 -21.58 7.03
CA GLN A 109 10.67 -22.04 8.28
C GLN A 109 9.23 -21.51 8.43
N MET A 110 9.01 -20.23 8.12
CA MET A 110 7.67 -19.61 8.13
C MET A 110 6.79 -20.08 6.97
N TRP A 111 7.35 -20.21 5.75
CA TRP A 111 6.57 -20.63 4.58
C TRP A 111 6.13 -22.09 4.62
N ASN A 112 6.89 -22.96 5.27
CA ASN A 112 6.58 -24.38 5.41
C ASN A 112 6.09 -24.78 6.82
N ALA A 113 5.84 -23.80 7.70
CA ALA A 113 5.19 -24.01 8.99
C ALA A 113 3.77 -24.60 8.85
N ASP A 114 3.21 -24.98 9.99
CA ASP A 114 1.76 -25.22 10.14
C ASP A 114 0.94 -24.06 9.54
N GLU A 115 -0.26 -24.37 9.03
CA GLU A 115 -1.08 -23.40 8.30
C GLU A 115 -1.55 -22.22 9.16
N ASP A 116 -1.96 -22.46 10.41
CA ASP A 116 -2.41 -21.40 11.31
C ASP A 116 -1.24 -20.55 11.79
N ILE A 117 -0.10 -21.18 12.10
CA ILE A 117 1.13 -20.47 12.49
C ILE A 117 1.66 -19.60 11.33
N ARG A 118 1.71 -20.15 10.11
CA ARG A 118 2.06 -19.41 8.89
C ARG A 118 1.10 -18.26 8.65
N SER A 119 -0.20 -18.47 8.83
CA SER A 119 -1.24 -17.45 8.67
C SER A 119 -1.03 -16.28 9.64
N LEU A 120 -0.87 -16.55 10.93
CA LEU A 120 -0.65 -15.54 11.97
C LEU A 120 0.64 -14.75 11.74
N LYS A 121 1.78 -15.43 11.50
CA LYS A 121 3.05 -14.75 11.19
C LYS A 121 2.95 -13.89 9.93
N SER A 122 2.22 -14.36 8.90
CA SER A 122 2.05 -13.61 7.64
C SER A 122 1.20 -12.36 7.84
N LEU A 123 0.16 -12.43 8.68
CA LEU A 123 -0.67 -11.28 9.03
C LEU A 123 0.14 -10.20 9.78
N ILE A 124 1.01 -10.60 10.71
CA ILE A 124 1.96 -9.70 11.39
C ILE A 124 2.92 -9.08 10.37
N LEU A 125 3.58 -9.90 9.55
CA LEU A 125 4.56 -9.45 8.55
C LEU A 125 3.96 -8.46 7.54
N PHE A 126 2.82 -8.79 6.95
CA PHE A 126 2.18 -7.95 5.93
C PHE A 126 1.55 -6.69 6.52
N GLY A 127 1.03 -6.76 7.75
CA GLY A 127 0.60 -5.58 8.51
C GLY A 127 1.77 -4.62 8.76
N MET A 128 2.90 -5.13 9.26
CA MET A 128 4.11 -4.33 9.45
C MET A 128 4.68 -3.77 8.14
N ARG A 129 4.63 -4.52 7.02
CA ARG A 129 5.03 -3.98 5.71
C ARG A 129 4.20 -2.73 5.34
N GLY A 130 2.88 -2.77 5.54
CA GLY A 130 2.02 -1.59 5.36
C GLY A 130 2.36 -0.44 6.32
N MET A 131 2.56 -0.73 7.61
CA MET A 131 2.98 0.26 8.61
C MET A 131 4.33 0.91 8.25
N ALA A 132 5.26 0.16 7.66
CA ALA A 132 6.59 0.66 7.34
C ALA A 132 6.56 1.80 6.32
N ALA A 133 5.68 1.71 5.31
CA ALA A 133 5.44 2.80 4.38
C ALA A 133 4.89 4.04 5.11
N TYR A 134 3.92 3.88 6.00
CA TYR A 134 3.34 5.02 6.74
C TYR A 134 4.34 5.70 7.67
N ALA A 135 5.10 4.92 8.43
CA ALA A 135 6.14 5.44 9.32
C ALA A 135 7.30 6.07 8.54
N TYR A 136 7.66 5.54 7.36
CA TYR A 136 8.67 6.13 6.49
C TYR A 136 8.25 7.52 5.98
N HIS A 137 7.02 7.69 5.51
CA HIS A 137 6.51 9.01 5.09
C HIS A 137 6.39 10.01 6.25
N ALA A 138 6.05 9.54 7.46
CA ALA A 138 6.11 10.40 8.64
C ALA A 138 7.56 10.84 8.94
N LEU A 139 8.53 9.93 8.81
CA LEU A 139 9.95 10.20 9.01
C LEU A 139 10.50 11.21 8.00
N MET A 140 10.09 11.16 6.73
CA MET A 140 10.44 12.16 5.70
C MET A 140 9.93 13.57 6.02
N LEU A 141 8.92 13.69 6.90
CA LEU A 141 8.39 14.95 7.44
C LEU A 141 8.91 15.24 8.87
N GLY A 142 9.90 14.51 9.35
CA GLY A 142 10.53 14.72 10.67
C GLY A 142 9.70 14.22 11.86
N LYS A 143 8.81 13.25 11.66
CA LYS A 143 7.93 12.67 12.69
C LYS A 143 8.22 11.17 12.87
N SER A 144 8.38 10.72 14.11
CA SER A 144 8.52 9.31 14.49
C SER A 144 7.70 9.02 15.76
N SER A 145 7.64 7.75 16.18
CA SER A 145 6.91 7.34 17.38
C SER A 145 7.59 6.13 18.01
N GLU A 146 8.01 6.26 19.27
CA GLU A 146 8.66 5.18 20.03
C GLU A 146 7.78 3.92 20.14
N GLU A 147 6.45 4.05 20.20
CA GLU A 147 5.53 2.90 20.20
C GLU A 147 5.60 2.13 18.85
N VAL A 148 5.65 2.86 17.73
CA VAL A 148 5.70 2.29 16.39
C VAL A 148 7.08 1.67 16.13
N ASP A 149 8.14 2.40 16.46
CA ASP A 149 9.54 1.98 16.28
C ASP A 149 9.86 0.73 17.12
N ALA A 150 9.46 0.69 18.40
CA ALA A 150 9.62 -0.48 19.25
C ALA A 150 8.76 -1.68 18.77
N PHE A 151 7.57 -1.43 18.22
CA PHE A 151 6.73 -2.51 17.69
C PHE A 151 7.37 -3.21 16.49
N PHE A 152 8.08 -2.49 15.60
CA PHE A 152 8.80 -3.13 14.50
C PHE A 152 9.82 -4.16 14.99
N VAL A 153 10.61 -3.82 16.01
CA VAL A 153 11.58 -4.74 16.63
C VAL A 153 10.87 -5.94 17.27
N LYS A 154 9.77 -5.71 17.99
CA LYS A 154 8.98 -6.75 18.64
C LYS A 154 8.30 -7.71 17.66
N GLY A 155 7.63 -7.18 16.63
CA GLY A 155 6.90 -7.96 15.64
C GLY A 155 7.82 -8.75 14.71
N LEU A 156 8.95 -8.16 14.29
CA LEU A 156 9.97 -8.89 13.53
C LEU A 156 10.63 -9.99 14.39
N SER A 157 10.92 -9.71 15.67
CA SER A 157 11.39 -10.76 16.59
C SER A 157 10.40 -11.93 16.68
N ALA A 158 9.11 -11.64 16.90
CA ALA A 158 8.07 -12.67 17.03
C ALA A 158 7.90 -13.57 15.79
N ILE A 159 8.22 -13.07 14.59
CA ILE A 159 8.26 -13.89 13.36
C ILE A 159 9.37 -14.95 13.44
N GLY A 160 10.52 -14.61 14.04
CA GLY A 160 11.68 -15.49 14.18
C GLY A 160 11.62 -16.52 15.32
N GLU A 161 10.63 -16.44 16.22
CA GLU A 161 10.48 -17.36 17.35
C GLU A 161 9.59 -18.57 17.02
N ASP A 162 9.83 -19.71 17.68
CA ASP A 162 9.02 -20.92 17.55
C ASP A 162 7.80 -20.87 18.49
N TRP A 163 6.89 -19.93 18.19
CA TRP A 163 5.71 -19.60 19.00
C TRP A 163 4.42 -20.19 18.43
N GLY A 164 3.50 -20.55 19.34
CA GLY A 164 2.18 -21.08 19.02
C GLY A 164 1.13 -19.99 18.78
N MET A 165 -0.12 -20.41 18.62
CA MET A 165 -1.24 -19.50 18.41
C MET A 165 -1.50 -18.57 19.60
N ASP A 166 -1.33 -19.08 20.83
CA ASP A 166 -1.60 -18.34 22.07
C ASP A 166 -0.64 -17.15 22.26
N GLU A 167 0.61 -17.27 21.79
CA GLU A 167 1.58 -16.18 21.79
C GLU A 167 1.45 -15.26 20.56
N LEU A 168 1.15 -15.81 19.38
CA LEU A 168 1.07 -15.04 18.12
C LEU A 168 -0.22 -14.21 17.97
N LEU A 169 -1.36 -14.69 18.47
CA LEU A 169 -2.63 -13.95 18.42
C LEU A 169 -2.58 -12.58 19.14
N PRO A 170 -2.00 -12.45 20.35
CA PRO A 170 -1.72 -11.15 20.96
C PRO A 170 -0.90 -10.21 20.06
N ILE A 171 0.14 -10.70 19.39
CA ILE A 171 0.98 -9.89 18.50
C ILE A 171 0.18 -9.40 17.27
N VAL A 172 -0.67 -10.24 16.67
CA VAL A 172 -1.60 -9.83 15.61
C VAL A 172 -2.52 -8.68 16.06
N MET A 173 -3.12 -8.80 17.24
CA MET A 173 -4.00 -7.75 17.78
C MET A 173 -3.23 -6.46 18.07
N GLU A 174 -1.97 -6.57 18.52
CA GLU A 174 -1.08 -5.45 18.73
C GLU A 174 -0.63 -4.79 17.40
N THR A 175 -0.39 -5.56 16.34
CA THR A 175 -0.17 -5.01 14.97
C THR A 175 -1.35 -4.13 14.57
N GLY A 176 -2.58 -4.59 14.79
CA GLY A 176 -3.78 -3.80 14.51
C GLY A 176 -3.87 -2.51 15.32
N LYS A 177 -3.52 -2.55 16.62
CA LYS A 177 -3.46 -1.38 17.50
C LYS A 177 -2.40 -0.37 17.04
N VAL A 178 -1.16 -0.81 16.87
CA VAL A 178 -0.02 0.07 16.56
C VAL A 178 -0.11 0.60 15.12
N ASN A 179 -0.76 -0.12 14.20
CA ASN A 179 -1.12 0.43 12.90
C ASN A 179 -2.02 1.67 13.00
N LEU A 180 -2.97 1.72 13.94
CA LEU A 180 -3.77 2.94 14.18
C LEU A 180 -2.91 4.11 14.70
N THR A 181 -1.95 3.84 15.60
CA THR A 181 -0.95 4.85 16.03
C THR A 181 -0.14 5.34 14.83
N CYS A 182 0.34 4.43 13.99
CA CYS A 182 1.16 4.73 12.81
C CYS A 182 0.40 5.56 11.76
N MET A 183 -0.87 5.25 11.49
CA MET A 183 -1.73 6.05 10.62
C MET A 183 -2.03 7.43 11.21
N ALA A 184 -2.21 7.55 12.54
CA ALA A 184 -2.39 8.83 13.21
C ALA A 184 -1.13 9.71 13.15
N LEU A 185 0.06 9.11 13.29
CA LEU A 185 1.35 9.77 13.11
C LEU A 185 1.50 10.35 11.70
N LEU A 186 1.12 9.59 10.66
CA LEU A 186 1.17 10.05 9.27
C LEU A 186 0.12 11.14 8.96
N ASP A 187 -1.08 11.04 9.55
CA ASP A 187 -2.12 12.09 9.48
C ASP A 187 -1.62 13.39 10.13
N GLU A 188 -0.99 13.32 11.31
CA GLU A 188 -0.38 14.49 11.96
C GLU A 188 0.76 15.07 11.11
N ALA A 189 1.69 14.23 10.62
CA ALA A 189 2.82 14.64 9.80
C ALA A 189 2.36 15.42 8.56
N ASN A 190 1.46 14.85 7.76
CA ASN A 190 0.96 15.51 6.56
C ASN A 190 0.12 16.76 6.87
N THR A 191 -0.80 16.70 7.85
CA THR A 191 -1.70 17.83 8.12
C THR A 191 -1.01 19.01 8.82
N SER A 192 0.04 18.76 9.61
CA SER A 192 0.85 19.80 10.23
C SER A 192 1.85 20.43 9.25
N THR A 193 2.39 19.69 8.27
CA THR A 193 3.27 20.23 7.24
C THR A 193 2.50 20.94 6.12
N TYR A 194 1.43 20.34 5.59
CA TYR A 194 0.78 20.81 4.35
C TYR A 194 -0.61 21.43 4.55
N GLY A 195 -1.05 21.56 5.81
CA GLY A 195 -2.38 22.02 6.20
C GLY A 195 -3.43 20.90 6.22
N THR A 196 -4.57 21.14 6.85
CA THR A 196 -5.69 20.18 6.80
C THR A 196 -6.29 20.16 5.38
N PRO A 197 -6.50 18.98 4.76
CA PRO A 197 -7.17 18.87 3.47
C PRO A 197 -8.52 19.59 3.43
N VAL A 198 -8.80 20.30 2.32
CA VAL A 198 -10.08 20.99 2.05
C VAL A 198 -10.77 20.42 0.80
N PRO A 199 -12.12 20.39 0.74
CA PRO A 199 -12.84 19.83 -0.39
C PRO A 199 -12.40 20.49 -1.70
N THR A 200 -11.85 19.70 -2.61
CA THR A 200 -11.16 20.23 -3.79
C THR A 200 -11.62 19.56 -5.07
N THR A 201 -12.04 20.42 -6.00
CA THR A 201 -12.19 20.17 -7.42
C THR A 201 -10.81 20.02 -8.07
N VAL A 202 -10.55 18.88 -8.72
CA VAL A 202 -9.30 18.58 -9.42
C VAL A 202 -9.58 18.34 -10.92
N PRO A 203 -8.95 19.10 -11.84
CA PRO A 203 -9.04 18.83 -13.27
C PRO A 203 -8.39 17.50 -13.67
N LEU A 204 -9.00 16.80 -14.64
CA LEU A 204 -8.37 15.65 -15.33
C LEU A 204 -7.86 16.01 -16.74
N THR A 205 -7.92 17.28 -17.11
CA THR A 205 -7.45 17.78 -18.42
C THR A 205 -5.95 17.97 -18.41
N VAL A 206 -5.25 17.41 -19.40
CA VAL A 206 -3.81 17.65 -19.63
C VAL A 206 -3.64 18.83 -20.58
N GLU A 207 -3.05 19.91 -20.08
CA GLU A 207 -2.66 21.08 -20.88
C GLU A 207 -1.50 20.78 -21.83
N LYS A 208 -1.44 21.48 -22.97
CA LYS A 208 -0.32 21.40 -23.92
C LYS A 208 0.94 22.03 -23.32
N GLY A 209 2.06 21.30 -23.35
CA GLY A 209 3.37 21.77 -22.88
C GLY A 209 4.24 20.62 -22.37
N PRO A 210 5.44 20.90 -21.84
CA PRO A 210 6.19 19.92 -21.05
C PRO A 210 5.47 19.64 -19.72
N PHE A 211 5.44 18.37 -19.32
CA PHE A 211 4.84 17.97 -18.06
C PHE A 211 5.52 16.77 -17.40
N ILE A 212 5.37 16.70 -16.08
CA ILE A 212 5.78 15.59 -15.24
C ILE A 212 4.52 15.02 -14.58
N VAL A 213 4.39 13.70 -14.58
CA VAL A 213 3.39 12.97 -13.80
C VAL A 213 4.09 12.38 -12.59
N VAL A 214 3.69 12.77 -11.37
CA VAL A 214 4.16 12.15 -10.13
C VAL A 214 3.13 11.16 -9.61
N THR A 215 3.60 9.98 -9.22
CA THR A 215 2.78 8.86 -8.75
C THR A 215 3.41 8.22 -7.52
N GLY A 216 2.59 7.58 -6.70
CA GLY A 216 2.98 7.09 -5.39
C GLY A 216 2.21 7.82 -4.30
N HIS A 217 2.91 8.15 -3.20
CA HIS A 217 2.29 8.67 -1.97
C HIS A 217 3.10 9.79 -1.30
N ASP A 218 4.40 9.92 -1.61
CA ASP A 218 5.25 10.85 -0.88
C ASP A 218 4.98 12.32 -1.26
N LEU A 219 4.48 13.08 -0.27
CA LEU A 219 4.17 14.50 -0.44
C LEU A 219 5.42 15.40 -0.31
N LYS A 220 6.51 14.90 0.29
CA LYS A 220 7.77 15.65 0.41
C LYS A 220 8.48 15.75 -0.93
N ASP A 221 8.51 14.66 -1.68
CA ASP A 221 9.02 14.64 -3.05
C ASP A 221 8.20 15.53 -3.98
N LEU A 222 6.87 15.54 -3.84
CA LEU A 222 6.04 16.50 -4.58
C LEU A 222 6.35 17.95 -4.19
N GLU A 223 6.52 18.26 -2.89
CA GLU A 223 6.90 19.61 -2.44
C GLU A 223 8.23 20.06 -3.05
N LEU A 224 9.24 19.19 -3.02
CA LEU A 224 10.57 19.44 -3.57
C LEU A 224 10.55 19.57 -5.10
N LEU A 225 9.80 18.72 -5.81
CA LEU A 225 9.60 18.80 -7.25
C LEU A 225 8.89 20.10 -7.64
N LEU A 226 7.84 20.51 -6.92
CA LEU A 226 7.12 21.76 -7.17
C LEU A 226 8.04 22.97 -7.02
N LYS A 227 8.84 23.03 -5.95
CA LYS A 227 9.86 24.07 -5.75
C LYS A 227 10.89 24.10 -6.87
N GLN A 228 11.41 22.94 -7.28
CA GLN A 228 12.41 22.85 -8.35
C GLN A 228 11.85 23.11 -9.76
N THR A 229 10.53 23.09 -9.94
CA THR A 229 9.86 23.34 -11.24
C THR A 229 9.15 24.70 -11.34
N GLU A 230 9.04 25.44 -10.23
CA GLU A 230 8.43 26.75 -10.22
C GLU A 230 9.18 27.73 -11.15
N GLY A 231 8.42 28.48 -11.94
CA GLY A 231 8.96 29.36 -12.99
C GLY A 231 9.55 28.65 -14.22
N LYS A 232 9.77 27.33 -14.21
CA LYS A 232 10.36 26.59 -15.34
C LYS A 232 9.39 26.23 -16.46
N GLY A 233 8.12 26.65 -16.40
CA GLY A 233 7.13 26.41 -17.47
C GLY A 233 6.72 24.94 -17.67
N ILE A 234 6.98 24.07 -16.70
CA ILE A 234 6.58 22.66 -16.69
C ILE A 234 5.33 22.50 -15.84
N ASN A 235 4.33 21.79 -16.38
CA ASN A 235 3.13 21.44 -15.64
C ASN A 235 3.31 20.12 -14.86
N ILE A 236 2.85 20.09 -13.61
CA ILE A 236 2.89 18.91 -12.73
C ILE A 236 1.49 18.32 -12.61
N TYR A 237 1.39 17.01 -12.81
CA TYR A 237 0.16 16.24 -12.60
C TYR A 237 0.40 15.14 -11.58
N THR A 238 -0.60 14.89 -10.74
CA THR A 238 -0.62 13.71 -9.86
C THR A 238 -1.14 12.49 -10.64
N HIS A 239 -0.88 11.28 -10.18
CA HIS A 239 -1.50 10.05 -10.68
C HIS A 239 -1.72 9.07 -9.52
N GLY A 240 -2.79 8.26 -9.62
CA GLY A 240 -3.17 7.30 -8.59
C GLY A 240 -3.30 7.96 -7.21
N GLU A 241 -2.58 7.42 -6.24
CA GLU A 241 -2.66 7.80 -4.83
C GLU A 241 -2.03 9.18 -4.51
N MET A 242 -1.43 9.86 -5.50
CA MET A 242 -1.03 11.28 -5.35
C MET A 242 -2.23 12.26 -5.51
N LEU A 243 -3.39 11.81 -5.99
CA LEU A 243 -4.59 12.64 -6.16
C LEU A 243 -4.98 13.49 -4.92
N PRO A 244 -4.90 12.99 -3.66
CA PRO A 244 -5.24 13.78 -2.48
C PRO A 244 -4.34 14.99 -2.24
N ALA A 245 -3.15 15.05 -2.84
CA ALA A 245 -2.23 16.19 -2.71
C ALA A 245 -2.90 17.55 -3.05
N HIS A 246 -3.82 17.55 -4.01
CA HIS A 246 -4.58 18.74 -4.41
C HIS A 246 -5.46 19.32 -3.31
N ALA A 247 -5.85 18.53 -2.30
CA ALA A 247 -6.66 19.01 -1.19
C ALA A 247 -5.84 19.75 -0.11
N TYR A 248 -4.52 19.58 -0.07
CA TYR A 248 -3.64 20.21 0.90
C TYR A 248 -3.33 21.68 0.51
N PRO A 249 -3.66 22.68 1.36
CA PRO A 249 -3.46 24.09 1.03
C PRO A 249 -2.04 24.46 0.59
N GLU A 250 -1.02 23.94 1.28
CA GLU A 250 0.38 24.30 1.00
C GLU A 250 0.95 23.69 -0.28
N LEU A 251 0.33 22.63 -0.82
CA LEU A 251 0.69 22.05 -2.11
C LEU A 251 -0.15 22.68 -3.23
N LYS A 252 -1.43 22.95 -2.97
CA LYS A 252 -2.36 23.56 -3.94
C LYS A 252 -2.00 25.00 -4.32
N LYS A 253 -1.19 25.71 -3.53
CA LYS A 253 -0.76 27.09 -3.82
C LYS A 253 0.12 27.19 -5.09
N TYR A 254 0.79 26.11 -5.48
CA TYR A 254 1.65 26.05 -6.66
C TYR A 254 0.80 25.96 -7.94
N LYS A 255 0.76 27.05 -8.74
CA LYS A 255 -0.13 27.19 -9.91
C LYS A 255 0.18 26.22 -11.06
N HIS A 256 1.36 25.61 -11.07
CA HIS A 256 1.76 24.58 -12.02
C HIS A 256 1.45 23.14 -11.56
N LEU A 257 0.91 22.95 -10.35
CA LEU A 257 0.20 21.72 -9.98
C LEU A 257 -1.19 21.74 -10.63
N LYS A 258 -1.31 21.15 -11.83
CA LYS A 258 -2.45 21.41 -12.74
C LYS A 258 -3.67 20.51 -12.53
N GLY A 259 -3.46 19.26 -12.15
CA GLY A 259 -4.55 18.30 -12.05
C GLY A 259 -4.06 16.87 -11.80
N ASN A 260 -4.93 15.90 -12.07
CA ASN A 260 -4.61 14.49 -11.98
C ASN A 260 -4.66 13.82 -13.35
N PHE A 261 -3.57 13.13 -13.70
CA PHE A 261 -3.44 12.32 -14.89
C PHE A 261 -3.95 10.90 -14.63
N GLY A 262 -4.71 10.36 -15.57
CA GLY A 262 -5.09 8.94 -15.56
C GLY A 262 -6.03 8.54 -14.42
N THR A 263 -5.92 7.29 -13.99
CA THR A 263 -6.80 6.67 -12.99
C THR A 263 -5.99 5.94 -11.90
N ALA A 264 -6.35 4.70 -11.56
CA ALA A 264 -5.67 3.88 -10.57
C ALA A 264 -4.49 3.12 -11.20
N TRP A 265 -3.52 2.75 -10.37
CA TRP A 265 -2.21 2.25 -10.79
C TRP A 265 -2.23 1.06 -11.76
N GLN A 266 -3.27 0.21 -11.73
CA GLN A 266 -3.38 -0.95 -12.63
C GLN A 266 -3.45 -0.53 -14.12
N ASN A 267 -3.90 0.69 -14.40
CA ASN A 267 -4.03 1.20 -15.77
C ASN A 267 -2.75 1.88 -16.30
N GLN A 268 -1.73 2.11 -15.46
CA GLN A 268 -0.54 2.91 -15.80
C GLN A 268 0.16 2.46 -17.11
N GLN A 269 0.27 1.14 -17.34
CA GLN A 269 0.92 0.62 -18.54
C GLN A 269 0.20 0.98 -19.84
N LYS A 270 -1.11 1.26 -19.78
CA LYS A 270 -1.91 1.74 -20.90
C LYS A 270 -1.97 3.26 -20.90
N GLU A 271 -2.08 3.88 -19.73
CA GLU A 271 -2.23 5.33 -19.59
C GLU A 271 -0.92 6.10 -19.82
N PHE A 272 0.25 5.48 -19.69
CA PHE A 272 1.56 6.09 -19.98
C PHE A 272 2.09 5.74 -21.37
N ASP A 273 1.45 4.81 -22.09
CA ASP A 273 1.92 4.34 -23.39
C ASP A 273 1.77 5.43 -24.46
N GLY A 274 2.86 5.72 -25.18
CA GLY A 274 2.92 6.82 -26.16
C GLY A 274 2.81 8.24 -25.57
N VAL A 275 2.71 8.39 -24.24
CA VAL A 275 2.47 9.70 -23.61
C VAL A 275 3.79 10.48 -23.45
N PRO A 276 3.89 11.73 -23.94
CA PRO A 276 5.16 12.47 -24.07
C PRO A 276 5.53 13.30 -22.83
N GLY A 277 5.40 12.72 -21.63
CA GLY A 277 5.83 13.31 -20.35
C GLY A 277 6.91 12.48 -19.66
N ALA A 278 7.38 12.95 -18.50
CA ALA A 278 8.21 12.18 -17.57
C ALA A 278 7.36 11.64 -16.40
N PHE A 279 7.69 10.46 -15.88
CA PHE A 279 6.92 9.77 -14.83
C PHE A 279 7.79 9.53 -13.60
N LEU A 280 7.53 10.22 -12.49
CA LEU A 280 8.26 10.06 -11.23
C LEU A 280 7.47 9.18 -10.26
N PHE A 281 8.05 8.05 -9.87
CA PHE A 281 7.52 7.14 -8.86
C PHE A 281 8.19 7.40 -7.51
N THR A 282 7.44 7.92 -6.55
CA THR A 282 7.91 8.12 -5.17
C THR A 282 7.74 6.87 -4.31
N THR A 283 6.76 6.02 -4.65
CA THR A 283 6.44 4.75 -3.97
C THR A 283 5.79 3.75 -4.94
N ASN A 284 5.26 2.64 -4.41
CA ASN A 284 4.36 1.76 -5.17
C ASN A 284 3.10 2.50 -5.67
N CYS A 285 2.47 2.05 -6.75
CA CYS A 285 2.70 0.79 -7.46
C CYS A 285 3.38 1.01 -8.80
N LEU A 286 4.68 0.73 -8.90
CA LEU A 286 5.39 0.58 -10.16
C LEU A 286 5.07 -0.79 -10.78
N MET A 287 4.36 -0.81 -11.91
CA MET A 287 4.29 -2.02 -12.75
C MET A 287 5.51 -2.04 -13.68
N PRO A 288 6.05 -3.22 -14.06
CA PRO A 288 7.14 -3.33 -15.01
C PRO A 288 6.94 -2.42 -16.25
N PRO A 289 7.77 -1.39 -16.46
CA PRO A 289 7.53 -0.40 -17.51
C PRO A 289 7.58 -1.01 -18.91
N ARG A 290 6.76 -0.48 -19.84
CA ARG A 290 6.85 -0.85 -21.25
C ARG A 290 8.07 -0.21 -21.90
N LYS A 291 8.66 -0.91 -22.86
CA LYS A 291 9.76 -0.40 -23.72
C LYS A 291 9.45 0.95 -24.39
N SER A 292 8.17 1.27 -24.58
CA SER A 292 7.71 2.53 -25.17
C SER A 292 7.87 3.75 -24.27
N TYR A 293 7.96 3.60 -22.94
CA TYR A 293 8.06 4.74 -21.99
C TYR A 293 9.07 4.54 -20.84
N ILE A 294 9.72 3.38 -20.72
CA ILE A 294 10.73 3.11 -19.67
C ILE A 294 11.83 4.17 -19.61
N ASP A 295 12.20 4.73 -20.76
CA ASP A 295 13.21 5.80 -20.91
C ASP A 295 12.82 7.14 -20.25
N ARG A 296 11.56 7.26 -19.81
CA ARG A 296 10.92 8.43 -19.20
C ARG A 296 10.40 8.16 -17.79
N VAL A 297 10.62 6.94 -17.27
CA VAL A 297 10.33 6.60 -15.87
C VAL A 297 11.53 7.01 -15.01
N PHE A 298 11.23 7.55 -13.84
CA PHE A 298 12.17 7.86 -12.78
C PHE A 298 11.65 7.27 -11.47
N THR A 299 12.56 6.79 -10.64
CA THR A 299 12.26 6.26 -9.30
C THR A 299 13.00 7.06 -8.24
N THR A 300 12.56 6.98 -6.99
CA THR A 300 13.25 7.54 -5.81
C THR A 300 12.82 6.76 -4.56
N GLU A 301 13.37 7.09 -3.40
CA GLU A 301 13.26 6.32 -2.15
C GLU A 301 13.62 4.84 -2.35
N VAL A 302 12.77 3.93 -1.87
CA VAL A 302 12.94 2.47 -1.99
C VAL A 302 12.46 1.90 -3.32
N VAL A 303 11.86 2.72 -4.20
CA VAL A 303 11.37 2.26 -5.51
C VAL A 303 12.55 2.03 -6.45
N SER A 304 12.57 0.89 -7.11
CA SER A 304 13.63 0.59 -8.09
C SER A 304 13.18 -0.45 -9.11
N PHE A 305 13.66 -0.28 -10.34
CA PHE A 305 13.47 -1.20 -11.47
C PHE A 305 14.73 -1.15 -12.34
N ASP A 306 15.14 -2.29 -12.91
CA ASP A 306 16.36 -2.35 -13.72
C ASP A 306 16.26 -1.52 -15.01
N GLY A 307 17.31 -0.79 -15.34
CA GLY A 307 17.34 0.15 -16.48
C GLY A 307 16.50 1.41 -16.33
N VAL A 308 15.97 1.72 -15.13
CA VAL A 308 15.24 2.96 -14.83
C VAL A 308 16.13 3.91 -14.02
N THR A 309 16.11 5.21 -14.35
CA THR A 309 16.88 6.23 -13.63
C THR A 309 16.34 6.41 -12.22
N HIS A 310 17.23 6.46 -11.23
CA HIS A 310 16.90 6.67 -9.83
C HIS A 310 17.38 8.06 -9.35
N ILE A 311 16.53 8.78 -8.63
CA ILE A 311 16.83 10.08 -8.01
C ILE A 311 17.19 9.83 -6.54
N GLY A 312 18.41 10.22 -6.15
CA GLY A 312 19.00 9.91 -4.85
C GLY A 312 18.48 10.78 -3.68
N GLU A 313 19.13 10.62 -2.52
CA GLU A 313 18.76 11.31 -1.27
C GLU A 313 18.89 12.85 -1.32
N ASP A 314 19.65 13.39 -2.27
CA ASP A 314 19.76 14.83 -2.53
C ASP A 314 18.52 15.42 -3.22
N LYS A 315 17.66 14.55 -3.78
CA LYS A 315 16.42 14.88 -4.47
C LYS A 315 16.61 15.87 -5.63
N ASP A 316 17.73 15.79 -6.35
CA ASP A 316 17.91 16.55 -7.58
C ASP A 316 16.99 16.01 -8.69
N PHE A 317 15.87 16.70 -8.94
CA PHE A 317 14.94 16.33 -10.01
C PHE A 317 15.35 16.86 -11.39
N THR A 318 16.55 17.44 -11.55
CA THR A 318 17.07 17.92 -12.85
C THR A 318 16.92 16.88 -13.97
N PRO A 319 17.25 15.58 -13.79
CA PRO A 319 17.03 14.57 -14.83
C PRO A 319 15.56 14.43 -15.27
N VAL A 320 14.61 14.54 -14.32
CA VAL A 320 13.16 14.46 -14.58
C VAL A 320 12.69 15.70 -15.35
N ILE A 321 13.18 16.87 -14.93
CA ILE A 321 12.87 18.20 -15.48
C ILE A 321 13.36 18.32 -16.93
N GLU A 322 14.60 17.91 -17.21
CA GLU A 322 15.15 17.90 -18.56
C GLU A 322 14.43 16.90 -19.47
N LYS A 323 14.09 15.71 -18.95
CA LYS A 323 13.37 14.70 -19.73
C LYS A 323 11.96 15.16 -20.11
N ALA A 324 11.25 15.87 -19.23
CA ALA A 324 9.95 16.47 -19.54
C ALA A 324 10.04 17.51 -20.67
N TRP A 325 11.07 18.37 -20.65
CA TRP A 325 11.35 19.33 -21.72
C TRP A 325 11.65 18.65 -23.06
N ASN A 326 12.56 17.69 -23.07
CA ASN A 326 12.98 16.98 -24.28
C ASN A 326 11.82 16.16 -24.90
N SER A 327 11.00 15.53 -24.07
CA SER A 327 9.81 14.78 -24.52
C SER A 327 8.75 15.69 -25.18
N ALA A 328 8.63 16.94 -24.72
CA ALA A 328 7.75 17.93 -25.34
C ALA A 328 8.32 18.53 -26.64
N ALA A 329 9.65 18.64 -26.75
CA ALA A 329 10.29 19.09 -27.99
C ALA A 329 10.08 18.10 -29.15
N MET A 330 10.14 16.78 -28.88
CA MET A 330 9.94 15.74 -29.89
C MET A 330 8.53 15.73 -30.52
N GLN A 331 7.51 16.25 -29.83
CA GLN A 331 6.17 16.43 -30.41
C GLN A 331 6.09 17.52 -31.48
N LYS A 332 7.04 18.48 -31.51
CA LYS A 332 7.01 19.60 -32.48
C LYS A 332 7.57 19.20 -33.86
N THR A 333 8.32 18.10 -33.95
CA THR A 333 8.99 17.66 -35.18
C THR A 333 8.36 16.44 -35.83
N SER A 334 7.47 15.72 -35.14
CA SER A 334 6.67 14.64 -35.74
C SER A 334 5.40 14.34 -34.92
N ILE A 335 4.37 13.82 -35.61
CA ILE A 335 3.04 13.35 -35.14
C ILE A 335 1.89 14.37 -35.34
N SER A 336 0.87 13.92 -36.07
CA SER A 336 -0.43 14.58 -36.29
C SER A 336 -1.20 14.72 -34.96
N PRO A 337 -1.98 15.80 -34.72
CA PRO A 337 -2.55 16.14 -33.41
C PRO A 337 -3.61 15.16 -32.82
N ALA A 338 -3.84 13.99 -33.44
CA ALA A 338 -4.87 13.03 -33.05
C ALA A 338 -4.59 12.23 -31.75
N SER A 339 -3.36 12.23 -31.22
CA SER A 339 -3.02 11.47 -29.99
C SER A 339 -3.21 12.25 -28.70
N THR A 340 -3.34 13.58 -28.74
CA THR A 340 -3.87 14.36 -27.61
C THR A 340 -5.40 14.31 -27.61
N ALA A 341 -5.93 13.09 -27.54
CA ALA A 341 -7.35 12.87 -27.37
C ALA A 341 -7.78 13.59 -26.08
N ALA A 342 -8.55 14.66 -26.23
CA ALA A 342 -9.06 15.42 -25.10
C ALA A 342 -9.83 14.48 -24.18
N ALA A 343 -9.26 14.19 -23.00
CA ALA A 343 -10.01 13.55 -21.94
C ALA A 343 -11.27 14.41 -21.71
N PRO A 344 -12.47 13.80 -21.67
CA PRO A 344 -13.70 14.58 -21.47
C PRO A 344 -13.55 15.39 -20.18
N LEU A 345 -14.00 16.65 -20.17
CA LEU A 345 -13.97 17.49 -18.97
C LEU A 345 -14.64 16.73 -17.82
N ARG A 346 -13.80 16.18 -16.95
CA ARG A 346 -14.18 15.41 -15.77
C ARG A 346 -13.40 15.99 -14.60
N LEU A 347 -14.12 16.06 -13.50
CA LEU A 347 -13.70 16.69 -12.27
C LEU A 347 -13.62 15.59 -11.23
N ALA A 348 -12.45 15.38 -10.64
CA ALA A 348 -12.38 14.61 -9.41
C ALA A 348 -12.73 15.55 -8.24
N LEU A 349 -13.48 15.05 -7.27
CA LEU A 349 -13.76 15.75 -6.02
C LEU A 349 -13.07 15.01 -4.88
N VAL A 350 -11.98 15.60 -4.37
CA VAL A 350 -11.35 15.12 -3.14
C VAL A 350 -12.16 15.68 -1.97
N MET A 351 -12.79 14.80 -1.19
CA MET A 351 -13.51 15.18 0.02
C MET A 351 -12.54 15.29 1.20
N ALA A 352 -12.67 16.37 1.99
CA ALA A 352 -11.99 16.52 3.26
C ALA A 352 -12.70 15.78 4.39
N ARG A 353 -12.09 15.75 5.59
CA ARG A 353 -12.76 15.35 6.84
C ARG A 353 -14.12 16.05 6.94
N SER A 354 -15.19 15.28 6.82
CA SER A 354 -16.54 15.79 7.07
C SER A 354 -16.62 16.34 8.50
N SER A 355 -17.11 17.57 8.65
CA SER A 355 -17.61 18.06 9.94
C SER A 355 -18.55 17.02 10.57
N PRO A 356 -18.63 16.90 11.90
CA PRO A 356 -19.52 15.93 12.52
C PRO A 356 -20.96 16.20 12.06
N LEU A 357 -21.48 15.29 11.21
CA LEU A 357 -22.86 15.27 10.78
C LEU A 357 -23.74 14.93 11.99
N LEU A 358 -24.04 15.95 12.79
CA LEU A 358 -25.04 15.94 13.86
C LEU A 358 -26.42 15.84 13.19
N THR A 359 -26.79 14.61 12.82
CA THR A 359 -27.99 14.29 12.06
C THR A 359 -29.27 14.43 12.91
N LYS A 360 -29.70 15.67 13.12
CA LYS A 360 -31.12 15.98 13.39
C LYS A 360 -31.93 15.99 12.08
N SER A 361 -31.87 14.88 11.31
CA SER A 361 -32.74 14.66 10.16
C SER A 361 -32.77 13.20 9.75
N SER A 362 -33.97 12.67 9.49
CA SER A 362 -34.23 11.31 8.99
C SER A 362 -33.91 11.13 7.50
N THR A 363 -33.13 12.04 6.89
CA THR A 363 -32.85 12.08 5.44
C THR A 363 -31.60 11.32 5.01
N LEU A 364 -30.74 10.89 5.94
CA LEU A 364 -29.65 9.95 5.65
C LEU A 364 -30.09 8.54 6.04
N SER A 365 -30.77 7.85 5.11
CA SER A 365 -30.81 6.39 5.12
C SER A 365 -29.37 5.84 5.15
N LYS A 366 -29.15 4.72 5.85
CA LYS A 366 -27.84 4.05 5.93
C LYS A 366 -27.15 4.01 4.55
N PRO A 367 -25.80 4.15 4.47
CA PRO A 367 -25.09 3.80 3.25
C PRO A 367 -25.45 2.35 2.90
N ALA A 368 -26.19 2.19 1.81
CA ALA A 368 -26.82 0.91 1.49
C ALA A 368 -25.75 -0.06 0.98
N LEU A 369 -25.30 -0.96 1.84
CA LEU A 369 -24.78 -2.25 1.42
C LEU A 369 -25.92 -3.01 0.73
N SER A 370 -26.11 -2.75 -0.56
CA SER A 370 -27.10 -3.43 -1.38
C SER A 370 -26.61 -4.85 -1.65
N ASN A 371 -26.93 -5.77 -0.73
CA ASN A 371 -26.96 -7.20 -1.04
C ASN A 371 -28.00 -7.41 -2.15
N THR A 372 -27.54 -7.43 -3.41
CA THR A 372 -28.35 -7.84 -4.56
C THR A 372 -28.47 -9.37 -4.63
N SER A 373 -28.96 -9.98 -3.55
CA SER A 373 -29.52 -11.33 -3.61
C SER A 373 -30.91 -11.23 -4.26
N SER A 374 -30.96 -11.29 -5.59
CA SER A 374 -32.18 -11.30 -6.39
C SER A 374 -32.93 -12.64 -6.29
N SER A 375 -33.39 -12.98 -5.09
CA SER A 375 -34.18 -14.18 -4.79
C SER A 375 -35.62 -13.83 -4.41
N SER A 376 -36.35 -13.19 -5.34
CA SER A 376 -37.82 -13.08 -5.30
C SER A 376 -38.46 -13.07 -6.70
N ALA A 377 -38.02 -13.99 -7.57
CA ALA A 377 -38.59 -14.17 -8.92
C ALA A 377 -38.90 -15.63 -9.31
N VAL A 378 -38.87 -16.58 -8.37
CA VAL A 378 -39.43 -17.95 -8.57
C VAL A 378 -40.04 -18.45 -7.26
N ALA A 379 -41.20 -17.90 -6.89
CA ALA A 379 -41.95 -18.30 -5.68
C ALA A 379 -43.46 -18.45 -5.95
N THR A 380 -43.84 -18.88 -7.17
CA THR A 380 -45.24 -19.23 -7.50
C THR A 380 -45.30 -20.28 -8.63
N ALA A 381 -44.79 -21.48 -8.36
CA ALA A 381 -45.05 -22.68 -9.16
C ALA A 381 -44.84 -23.95 -8.31
N LEU A 382 -45.66 -24.98 -8.54
CA LEU A 382 -45.66 -26.30 -7.89
C LEU A 382 -45.98 -26.33 -6.37
N VAL A 383 -47.26 -26.11 -6.05
CA VAL A 383 -47.93 -26.82 -4.95
C VAL A 383 -49.15 -27.55 -5.50
N ARG A 384 -48.96 -28.79 -5.98
CA ARG A 384 -49.90 -29.95 -5.99
C ARG A 384 -49.52 -30.97 -7.07
N ALA A 385 -49.88 -32.24 -6.80
CA ALA A 385 -49.66 -33.45 -7.60
C ALA A 385 -48.17 -33.89 -7.64
N VAL A 386 -47.79 -35.16 -7.37
CA VAL A 386 -48.57 -36.40 -7.21
C VAL A 386 -48.10 -37.19 -5.97
N THR A 387 -49.01 -37.98 -5.39
CA THR A 387 -48.80 -38.96 -4.30
C THR A 387 -47.93 -40.17 -4.69
N THR A 388 -47.63 -41.05 -3.71
CA THR A 388 -46.95 -42.37 -3.84
C THR A 388 -45.46 -42.28 -4.25
N THR A 389 -44.50 -42.99 -3.63
CA THR A 389 -44.59 -44.28 -2.88
C THR A 389 -43.49 -44.44 -1.80
N ARG A 390 -43.89 -44.98 -0.64
CA ARG A 390 -43.16 -45.79 0.38
C ARG A 390 -41.62 -45.76 0.52
N ASN A 391 -41.20 -45.59 1.79
CA ASN A 391 -40.20 -46.38 2.56
C ASN A 391 -38.73 -46.38 2.07
N SER A 392 -37.68 -46.48 2.92
CA SER A 392 -37.53 -46.95 4.31
C SER A 392 -36.20 -46.46 4.93
N LEU A 393 -36.16 -46.23 6.27
CA LEU A 393 -35.01 -46.46 7.22
C LEU A 393 -33.65 -45.74 6.91
N ASN A 394 -32.83 -45.25 7.84
CA ASN A 394 -32.77 -45.36 9.30
C ASN A 394 -31.97 -44.17 9.92
N ARG A 395 -32.29 -43.76 11.15
CA ARG A 395 -31.47 -42.98 12.12
C ARG A 395 -31.56 -43.75 13.46
N PRO A 396 -30.57 -43.74 14.39
CA PRO A 396 -30.16 -42.57 15.21
C PRO A 396 -28.62 -42.57 15.48
N ARG A 397 -27.97 -41.86 16.45
CA ARG A 397 -28.29 -40.89 17.54
C ARG A 397 -27.36 -39.65 17.36
N LEU A 398 -27.47 -38.45 17.95
CA LEU A 398 -28.23 -37.83 19.05
C LEU A 398 -27.76 -38.06 20.52
N ILE A 399 -26.90 -37.16 21.03
CA ILE A 399 -26.72 -36.84 22.46
C ILE A 399 -26.93 -35.32 22.65
N ARG A 400 -27.54 -34.92 23.78
CA ARG A 400 -27.89 -33.54 24.17
C ARG A 400 -27.35 -33.23 25.57
N SER A 401 -26.95 -31.98 25.82
CA SER A 401 -27.07 -31.25 27.10
C SER A 401 -26.57 -29.80 26.91
N SER A 402 -27.44 -28.78 26.75
CA SER A 402 -28.06 -27.94 27.81
C SER A 402 -27.06 -27.05 28.58
N SER A 403 -26.87 -25.78 28.20
CA SER A 403 -27.54 -24.57 28.77
C SER A 403 -26.76 -23.97 29.97
N PRO A 404 -26.94 -22.67 30.38
CA PRO A 404 -27.79 -21.60 29.84
C PRO A 404 -27.06 -20.25 29.59
N TRP A 405 -27.83 -19.24 29.18
CA TRP A 405 -27.44 -17.82 29.13
C TRP A 405 -27.34 -17.16 30.52
N LEU A 406 -26.37 -16.25 30.71
CA LEU A 406 -26.48 -15.04 31.55
C LEU A 406 -25.71 -13.92 30.81
N ALA A 407 -26.38 -12.87 30.30
CA ALA A 407 -26.87 -11.70 31.04
C ALA A 407 -25.75 -10.70 31.38
N VAL A 408 -25.65 -9.71 30.50
CA VAL A 408 -24.93 -8.43 30.56
C VAL A 408 -24.81 -7.87 31.98
N ASN A 409 -23.63 -7.33 32.31
CA ASN A 409 -23.50 -6.32 33.36
C ASN A 409 -22.82 -5.07 32.78
N THR A 410 -23.44 -3.91 32.98
CA THR A 410 -23.04 -2.63 32.39
C THR A 410 -22.13 -1.84 33.33
N ALA A 411 -20.95 -1.40 32.86
CA ALA A 411 -20.12 -0.45 33.59
C ALA A 411 -19.39 0.55 32.67
N SER A 412 -19.58 1.84 32.98
CA SER A 412 -18.72 3.01 32.68
C SER A 412 -18.15 3.19 31.26
N THR A 413 -18.83 4.05 30.51
CA THR A 413 -18.26 4.86 29.42
C THR A 413 -17.21 5.87 29.91
N THR A 414 -15.97 5.82 29.39
CA THR A 414 -15.07 6.99 29.22
C THR A 414 -13.83 6.61 28.38
N SER A 415 -13.82 6.91 27.07
CA SER A 415 -12.61 7.08 26.19
C SER A 415 -12.91 7.15 24.67
N THR A 416 -14.17 7.13 24.23
CA THR A 416 -14.56 6.97 22.81
C THR A 416 -14.30 8.17 21.88
N SER A 417 -13.75 9.28 22.36
CA SER A 417 -13.44 10.46 21.54
C SER A 417 -12.21 10.28 20.63
N ALA A 418 -11.16 9.60 21.10
CA ALA A 418 -9.91 9.43 20.35
C ALA A 418 -10.03 8.41 19.21
N LEU A 419 -10.62 7.23 19.48
CA LEU A 419 -10.84 6.15 18.50
C LEU A 419 -11.70 6.59 17.30
N SER A 420 -12.61 7.54 17.53
CA SER A 420 -13.48 8.11 16.49
C SER A 420 -12.72 8.98 15.47
N ALA A 421 -11.53 9.50 15.78
CA ALA A 421 -10.74 10.31 14.86
C ALA A 421 -9.91 9.45 13.89
N ALA A 422 -9.20 8.44 14.40
CA ALA A 422 -8.35 7.56 13.60
C ALA A 422 -9.14 6.82 12.49
N CYS A 423 -10.32 6.28 12.82
CA CYS A 423 -11.18 5.62 11.83
C CYS A 423 -11.67 6.53 10.68
N ARG A 424 -11.58 7.87 10.80
CA ARG A 424 -12.02 8.81 9.74
C ARG A 424 -10.89 9.21 8.80
N ALA A 425 -9.63 9.17 9.24
CA ALA A 425 -8.48 9.36 8.36
C ALA A 425 -8.33 8.18 7.39
N SER A 426 -8.48 6.95 7.89
CA SER A 426 -8.35 5.71 7.12
C SER A 426 -9.32 5.61 5.92
N TRP A 427 -10.49 6.25 6.00
CA TRP A 427 -11.49 6.21 4.92
C TRP A 427 -11.03 6.89 3.62
N ILE A 428 -10.17 7.89 3.68
CA ILE A 428 -9.68 8.58 2.46
C ILE A 428 -8.66 7.71 1.72
N TRP A 429 -7.76 7.02 2.44
CA TRP A 429 -6.75 6.12 1.84
C TRP A 429 -7.34 4.76 1.39
N ALA A 430 -8.27 4.17 2.15
CA ALA A 430 -8.83 2.85 1.80
C ALA A 430 -9.93 2.88 0.71
N SER A 431 -10.56 4.04 0.46
CA SER A 431 -11.65 4.15 -0.52
C SER A 431 -11.17 4.44 -1.95
N ALA A 432 -9.98 5.04 -2.12
CA ALA A 432 -9.36 5.26 -3.44
C ALA A 432 -9.11 3.94 -4.20
N THR A 433 -8.71 2.89 -3.47
CA THR A 433 -8.40 1.57 -4.00
C THR A 433 -9.61 0.65 -4.22
N THR A 434 -10.74 0.88 -3.57
CA THR A 434 -11.89 -0.05 -3.57
C THR A 434 -13.05 0.37 -4.47
N HIS A 435 -13.31 1.66 -4.67
CA HIS A 435 -14.50 2.09 -5.43
C HIS A 435 -14.41 1.93 -6.96
N THR A 436 -13.22 1.71 -7.53
CA THR A 436 -13.02 1.47 -8.97
C THR A 436 -13.15 0.00 -9.37
N ALA A 437 -13.08 -0.95 -8.43
CA ALA A 437 -13.12 -2.39 -8.70
C ALA A 437 -14.54 -2.93 -9.00
N LEU A 438 -15.59 -2.25 -8.54
CA LEU A 438 -16.99 -2.73 -8.59
C LEU A 438 -17.83 -2.13 -9.74
N SER A 439 -17.23 -1.85 -10.89
CA SER A 439 -17.94 -1.35 -12.09
C SER A 439 -17.53 -2.03 -13.40
N ARG A 440 -17.28 -3.35 -13.35
CA ARG A 440 -17.23 -4.24 -14.52
C ARG A 440 -17.89 -5.57 -14.20
#